data_AF-A0A517MY08-F1
#
_entry.id   AF-A0A517MY08-F1
#
_cell.length_a   1.000
_cell.length_b   1.000
_cell.length_c   1.000
_cell.angle_alpha   90.00
_cell.angle_beta   90.00
_cell.angle_gamma   90.00
#
_symmetry.space_group_name_H-M   'P 1'
#
loop_
_entity.id
_entity.type
_entity.pdbx_description
1 polymer ?
#
loop_
_entity_poly.entity_id
_entity_poly.type
_entity_poly.pdbx_seq_one_letter_code
_entity_poly.pdbx_strand_id
1 'polypeptide(L)'
;MIRNTLFIFGAVLATVVMAVPASAATLVQSFENNDLTSPTTVSTLGDVVSSAFSATGVTDGAASYEVTPVEATQGAGAKFMLKINLLSNPAIIPALQANPIIQFDVTIPVDDDPSDAHDGTKAVVVANSEMGGFVGYYGGATNDFTFGAGSTTYEYTFSPAVIAGLANPANSYSEITLGFNSQPGVQPTGYFDNIRIPTAPVPEPASLLLLSLAGVGCLSMGRRRG
;
A
#
# COMPACT_ATOMS: atom_id res chain seq x y z
N MET A 1 51.87 -3.91 -59.68
CA MET A 1 50.46 -4.22 -59.39
C MET A 1 50.42 -5.16 -58.20
N ILE A 2 50.18 -4.65 -56.99
CA ILE A 2 49.98 -5.44 -55.76
C ILE A 2 48.79 -4.80 -55.04
N ARG A 3 47.72 -5.57 -54.82
CA ARG A 3 46.49 -5.15 -54.12
C ARG A 3 46.65 -5.40 -52.63
N ASN A 4 46.57 -4.35 -51.82
CA ASN A 4 46.37 -4.44 -50.37
C ASN A 4 44.86 -4.54 -50.09
N THR A 5 44.42 -5.65 -49.52
CA THR A 5 43.05 -5.83 -49.02
C THR A 5 43.09 -5.73 -47.49
N LEU A 6 42.59 -4.62 -46.94
CA LEU A 6 42.45 -4.41 -45.51
C LEU A 6 41.05 -4.90 -45.07
N PHE A 7 40.99 -5.94 -44.25
CA PHE A 7 39.74 -6.37 -43.59
C PHE A 7 39.57 -5.59 -42.28
N ILE A 8 38.55 -4.73 -42.21
CA ILE A 8 38.11 -4.08 -40.99
C ILE A 8 36.93 -4.90 -40.44
N PHE A 9 37.17 -5.68 -39.38
CA PHE A 9 36.10 -6.28 -38.58
C PHE A 9 35.55 -5.24 -37.62
N GLY A 10 34.39 -4.67 -37.94
CA GLY A 10 33.61 -3.86 -37.01
C GLY A 10 32.81 -4.77 -36.07
N ALA A 11 33.16 -4.79 -34.79
CA ALA A 11 32.33 -5.41 -33.77
C ALA A 11 31.17 -4.47 -33.42
N VAL A 12 29.96 -4.82 -33.84
CA VAL A 12 28.73 -4.16 -33.39
C VAL A 12 28.41 -4.68 -31.99
N LEU A 13 28.63 -3.84 -30.97
CA LEU A 13 28.21 -4.13 -29.61
C LEU A 13 26.69 -3.94 -29.54
N ALA A 14 25.94 -5.05 -29.62
CA ALA A 14 24.50 -5.03 -29.41
C ALA A 14 24.21 -4.83 -27.93
N THR A 15 23.90 -3.60 -27.52
CA THR A 15 23.36 -3.32 -26.19
C THR A 15 21.95 -3.90 -26.12
N VAL A 16 21.82 -5.11 -25.57
CA VAL A 16 20.51 -5.65 -25.19
C VAL A 16 20.05 -4.85 -23.99
N VAL A 17 19.23 -3.82 -24.25
CA VAL A 17 18.45 -3.15 -23.20
C VAL A 17 17.41 -4.17 -22.76
N MET A 18 17.74 -4.95 -21.72
CA MET A 18 16.77 -5.79 -21.02
C MET A 18 15.78 -4.82 -20.38
N ALA A 19 14.62 -4.62 -21.02
CA ALA A 19 13.49 -3.95 -20.40
C ALA A 19 13.09 -4.81 -19.19
N VAL A 20 13.47 -4.37 -18.00
CA VAL A 20 12.95 -4.94 -16.76
C VAL A 20 11.45 -4.66 -16.79
N PRO A 21 10.57 -5.66 -16.66
CA PRO A 21 9.15 -5.40 -16.58
C PRO A 21 8.91 -4.45 -15.41
N ALA A 22 8.30 -3.29 -15.68
CA ALA A 22 7.78 -2.46 -14.62
C ALA A 22 6.73 -3.30 -13.89
N SER A 23 7.05 -3.73 -12.65
CA SER A 23 6.04 -4.25 -11.75
C SER A 23 4.94 -3.19 -11.68
N ALA A 24 3.67 -3.55 -11.86
CA ALA A 24 2.57 -2.66 -11.52
C ALA A 24 2.30 -2.76 -10.01
N ALA A 25 1.69 -1.75 -9.40
CA ALA A 25 1.21 -1.83 -8.02
C ALA A 25 0.18 -2.96 -7.92
N THR A 26 0.16 -3.67 -6.79
CA THR A 26 -0.86 -4.69 -6.55
C THR A 26 -2.09 -4.00 -5.98
N LEU A 27 -3.14 -3.90 -6.80
CA LEU A 27 -4.41 -3.30 -6.37
C LEU A 27 -5.08 -4.21 -5.33
N VAL A 28 -5.38 -3.63 -4.17
CA VAL A 28 -6.06 -4.28 -3.06
C VAL A 28 -7.53 -3.95 -3.04
N GLN A 29 -8.00 -2.76 -3.46
CA GLN A 29 -9.42 -2.41 -3.61
C GLN A 29 -9.52 -1.01 -4.24
N SER A 30 -10.32 -0.85 -5.31
CA SER A 30 -10.60 0.47 -5.93
C SER A 30 -12.08 0.86 -5.96
N PHE A 31 -12.99 0.01 -5.46
CA PHE A 31 -14.45 0.29 -5.38
C PHE A 31 -15.18 0.63 -6.68
N GLU A 32 -14.50 0.53 -7.82
CA GLU A 32 -15.06 0.74 -9.14
C GLU A 32 -16.29 -0.11 -9.38
N ASN A 33 -17.30 0.49 -10.02
CA ASN A 33 -18.59 -0.13 -10.30
C ASN A 33 -19.41 -0.48 -9.04
N ASN A 34 -19.16 0.19 -7.92
CA ASN A 34 -19.88 -0.03 -6.66
C ASN A 34 -19.72 -1.47 -6.16
N ASP A 35 -18.50 -2.00 -6.24
CA ASP A 35 -18.20 -3.39 -5.89
C ASP A 35 -17.38 -3.53 -4.59
N LEU A 36 -17.96 -4.23 -3.60
CA LEU A 36 -17.29 -4.64 -2.35
C LEU A 36 -16.77 -6.09 -2.40
N THR A 37 -16.81 -6.74 -3.56
CA THR A 37 -16.47 -8.17 -3.69
C THR A 37 -15.08 -8.42 -4.26
N SER A 38 -14.43 -7.41 -4.84
CA SER A 38 -13.15 -7.61 -5.52
C SER A 38 -12.07 -6.62 -5.09
N PRO A 39 -10.97 -7.10 -4.50
CA PRO A 39 -10.61 -8.49 -4.15
C PRO A 39 -11.02 -8.92 -2.74
N THR A 40 -11.71 -8.09 -1.94
CA THR A 40 -11.98 -8.44 -0.54
C THR A 40 -13.41 -8.20 -0.13
N THR A 41 -14.01 -9.19 0.55
CA THR A 41 -15.31 -9.03 1.20
C THR A 41 -15.17 -8.01 2.34
N VAL A 42 -15.62 -6.79 2.07
CA VAL A 42 -15.70 -5.73 3.09
C VAL A 42 -16.91 -6.01 3.98
N SER A 43 -16.68 -6.33 5.25
CA SER A 43 -17.75 -6.34 6.25
C SER A 43 -17.66 -5.10 7.13
N THR A 44 -18.71 -4.30 7.18
CA THR A 44 -18.85 -3.23 8.18
C THR A 44 -19.23 -3.83 9.53
N LEU A 45 -18.48 -3.47 10.57
CA LEU A 45 -18.75 -3.87 11.96
C LEU A 45 -19.81 -2.95 12.60
N GLY A 46 -20.24 -3.29 13.81
CA GLY A 46 -21.07 -2.42 14.67
C GLY A 46 -20.43 -1.08 15.06
N ASP A 47 -19.23 -0.78 14.56
CA ASP A 47 -18.54 0.50 14.67
C ASP A 47 -18.88 1.47 13.52
N VAL A 48 -19.80 1.10 12.62
CA VAL A 48 -20.23 1.90 11.45
C VAL A 48 -21.71 2.26 11.57
N VAL A 49 -22.03 3.56 11.46
CA VAL A 49 -23.41 4.08 11.43
C VAL A 49 -24.00 3.99 10.03
N SER A 50 -23.22 4.38 9.03
CA SER A 50 -23.62 4.37 7.63
C SER A 50 -22.43 4.04 6.73
N SER A 51 -22.74 3.42 5.60
CA SER A 51 -21.76 3.15 4.54
C SER A 51 -22.45 3.16 3.19
N ALA A 52 -21.79 3.72 2.18
CA ALA A 52 -22.30 3.78 0.82
C ALA A 52 -21.16 3.88 -0.20
N PHE A 53 -21.49 3.72 -1.47
CA PHE A 53 -20.60 4.15 -2.55
C PHE A 53 -20.86 5.61 -2.89
N SER A 54 -19.81 6.36 -3.16
CA SER A 54 -19.90 7.80 -3.39
C SER A 54 -19.05 8.25 -4.58
N ALA A 55 -19.51 9.27 -5.29
CA ALA A 55 -18.70 9.98 -6.28
C ALA A 55 -17.79 11.05 -5.65
N THR A 56 -17.92 11.27 -4.33
CA THR A 56 -17.04 12.13 -3.54
C THR A 56 -15.78 11.39 -3.14
N GLY A 57 -14.64 12.09 -3.00
CA GLY A 57 -13.39 11.49 -2.52
C GLY A 57 -12.73 10.48 -3.46
N VAL A 58 -13.24 10.37 -4.70
CA VAL A 58 -12.72 9.52 -5.76
C VAL A 58 -11.34 10.03 -6.21
N THR A 59 -10.33 9.18 -6.17
CA THR A 59 -8.98 9.48 -6.67
C THR A 59 -8.69 8.77 -7.99
N ASP A 60 -9.23 7.58 -8.17
CA ASP A 60 -9.29 6.90 -9.46
C ASP A 60 -10.70 6.37 -9.77
N GLY A 61 -11.01 6.38 -11.07
CA GLY A 61 -12.30 5.97 -11.64
C GLY A 61 -13.53 6.71 -11.13
N ALA A 62 -14.56 5.97 -10.70
CA ALA A 62 -15.94 6.47 -10.61
C ALA A 62 -16.56 6.44 -9.21
N ALA A 63 -16.01 5.68 -8.26
CA ALA A 63 -16.61 5.53 -6.94
C ALA A 63 -15.57 5.30 -5.85
N SER A 64 -15.81 5.90 -4.68
CA SER A 64 -15.08 5.64 -3.43
C SER A 64 -16.00 4.93 -2.44
N TYR A 65 -15.43 4.43 -1.35
CA TYR A 65 -16.19 3.86 -0.24
C TYR A 65 -16.37 4.87 0.89
N GLU A 66 -17.59 5.38 1.02
CA GLU A 66 -18.02 6.29 2.08
C GLU A 66 -18.38 5.51 3.34
N VAL A 67 -17.84 5.94 4.48
CA VAL A 67 -18.14 5.36 5.79
C VAL A 67 -18.20 6.43 6.87
N THR A 68 -19.18 6.26 7.75
CA THR A 68 -19.35 7.08 8.95
C THR A 68 -19.27 6.17 10.17
N PRO A 69 -18.28 6.36 11.06
CA PRO A 69 -18.14 5.53 12.25
C PRO A 69 -19.20 5.88 13.31
N VAL A 70 -19.44 4.98 14.27
CA VAL A 70 -20.16 5.31 15.50
C VAL A 70 -19.34 6.33 16.30
N GLU A 71 -20.00 7.38 16.76
CA GLU A 71 -19.39 8.40 17.61
C GLU A 71 -18.78 7.76 18.87
N ALA A 72 -17.57 8.18 19.24
CA ALA A 72 -16.94 7.68 20.46
C ALA A 72 -17.65 8.27 21.69
N THR A 73 -18.29 7.41 22.50
CA THR A 73 -19.04 7.87 23.68
C THR A 73 -18.17 8.21 24.88
N GLN A 74 -16.97 7.61 25.03
CA GLN A 74 -15.97 7.95 26.05
C GLN A 74 -14.55 7.65 25.59
N GLY A 75 -13.65 8.65 25.66
CA GLY A 75 -12.24 8.55 25.23
C GLY A 75 -12.06 8.43 23.70
N ALA A 76 -10.93 8.87 23.18
CA ALA A 76 -10.59 8.62 21.78
C ALA A 76 -10.55 7.10 21.53
N GLY A 77 -11.30 6.63 20.53
CA GLY A 77 -11.49 5.20 20.31
C GLY A 77 -11.47 4.83 18.86
N ALA A 78 -10.56 3.94 18.47
CA ALA A 78 -10.48 3.39 17.14
C ALA A 78 -11.82 2.76 16.70
N LYS A 79 -12.20 3.04 15.46
CA LYS A 79 -13.40 2.54 14.80
C LYS A 79 -12.96 1.79 13.56
N PHE A 80 -13.33 0.52 13.51
CA PHE A 80 -12.90 -0.41 12.48
C PHE A 80 -13.96 -0.49 11.40
N MET A 81 -13.67 0.06 10.22
CA MET A 81 -14.71 0.31 9.21
C MET A 81 -14.60 -0.61 8.01
N LEU A 82 -13.37 -0.84 7.53
CA LEU A 82 -13.11 -1.54 6.29
C LEU A 82 -12.21 -2.75 6.55
N LYS A 83 -12.76 -3.95 6.43
CA LYS A 83 -12.03 -5.21 6.59
C LYS A 83 -11.68 -5.81 5.24
N ILE A 84 -10.42 -6.15 5.07
CA ILE A 84 -9.81 -6.64 3.84
C ILE A 84 -9.35 -8.06 4.11
N ASN A 85 -10.14 -9.06 3.69
CA ASN A 85 -9.78 -10.47 3.83
C ASN A 85 -8.63 -10.85 2.87
N LEU A 86 -7.43 -11.04 3.40
CA LEU A 86 -6.24 -11.33 2.59
C LEU A 86 -6.30 -12.73 1.94
N LEU A 87 -7.07 -13.66 2.51
CA LEU A 87 -7.20 -15.01 1.97
C LEU A 87 -8.14 -15.08 0.76
N SER A 88 -8.98 -14.05 0.55
CA SER A 88 -9.86 -13.96 -0.62
C SER A 88 -9.14 -13.55 -1.90
N ASN A 89 -7.94 -12.96 -1.80
CA ASN A 89 -7.06 -12.69 -2.93
C ASN A 89 -5.63 -13.16 -2.65
N PRO A 90 -5.20 -14.27 -3.28
CA PRO A 90 -3.88 -14.87 -3.02
C PRO A 90 -2.70 -14.01 -3.49
N ALA A 91 -2.92 -12.93 -4.26
CA ALA A 91 -1.85 -12.03 -4.72
C ALA A 91 -1.39 -11.03 -3.66
N ILE A 92 -2.22 -10.71 -2.66
CA ILE A 92 -1.96 -9.65 -1.68
C ILE A 92 -0.82 -10.03 -0.74
N ILE A 93 -0.82 -11.25 -0.20
CA ILE A 93 0.21 -11.70 0.75
C ILE A 93 1.62 -11.71 0.11
N PRO A 94 1.83 -12.30 -1.09
CA PRO A 94 3.11 -12.20 -1.79
C PRO A 94 3.53 -10.76 -2.08
N ALA A 95 2.59 -9.89 -2.44
CA ALA A 95 2.88 -8.48 -2.67
C ALA A 95 3.35 -7.77 -1.38
N LEU A 96 2.71 -8.02 -0.23
CA LEU A 96 3.15 -7.50 1.07
C LEU A 96 4.51 -8.06 1.52
N GLN A 97 4.81 -9.31 1.17
CA GLN A 97 6.13 -9.89 1.42
C GLN A 97 7.23 -9.21 0.58
N ALA A 98 6.91 -8.80 -0.65
CA ALA A 98 7.82 -8.08 -1.52
C ALA A 98 7.94 -6.58 -1.15
N ASN A 99 6.84 -5.95 -0.75
CA ASN A 99 6.79 -4.58 -0.28
C ASN A 99 5.83 -4.47 0.91
N PRO A 100 6.31 -4.33 2.17
CA PRO A 100 5.48 -4.37 3.37
C PRO A 100 4.70 -3.06 3.60
N ILE A 101 4.39 -2.31 2.54
CA ILE A 101 3.69 -1.03 2.59
C ILE A 101 2.29 -1.26 2.05
N ILE A 102 1.28 -0.83 2.81
CA ILE A 102 -0.06 -0.60 2.27
C ILE A 102 -0.26 0.90 2.09
N GLN A 103 -0.85 1.25 0.97
CA GLN A 103 -1.18 2.62 0.60
C GLN A 103 -2.67 2.72 0.31
N PHE A 104 -3.29 3.81 0.72
CA PHE A 104 -4.71 4.08 0.44
C PHE A 104 -4.96 5.58 0.46
N ASP A 105 -5.94 6.01 -0.30
CA ASP A 105 -6.36 7.40 -0.33
C ASP A 105 -7.54 7.60 0.63
N VAL A 106 -7.51 8.71 1.37
CA VAL A 106 -8.59 9.10 2.26
C VAL A 106 -8.98 10.54 1.98
N THR A 107 -10.28 10.77 1.81
CA THR A 107 -10.86 12.11 1.86
C THR A 107 -11.72 12.23 3.11
N ILE A 108 -11.56 13.34 3.84
CA ILE A 108 -12.51 13.74 4.88
C ILE A 108 -13.04 15.13 4.49
N PRO A 109 -14.36 15.29 4.28
CA PRO A 109 -14.95 16.55 3.86
C PRO A 109 -14.80 17.61 4.96
N VAL A 110 -15.22 18.84 4.69
CA VAL A 110 -15.30 19.87 5.74
C VAL A 110 -16.29 19.39 6.80
N ASP A 111 -15.93 19.57 8.07
CA ASP A 111 -16.87 19.31 9.15
C ASP A 111 -17.94 20.39 9.16
N ASP A 112 -19.20 19.98 9.06
CA ASP A 112 -20.35 20.89 9.07
C ASP A 112 -20.75 21.28 10.51
N ASP A 113 -20.21 20.60 11.53
CA ASP A 113 -20.40 20.96 12.94
C ASP A 113 -19.16 21.70 13.51
N PRO A 114 -19.22 23.04 13.65
CA PRO A 114 -18.09 23.82 14.16
C PRO A 114 -17.84 23.62 15.67
N SER A 115 -18.67 22.84 16.38
CA SER A 115 -18.47 22.50 17.79
C SER A 115 -17.62 21.25 18.01
N ASP A 116 -17.40 20.46 16.96
CA ASP A 116 -16.58 19.25 17.02
C ASP A 116 -15.09 19.60 17.10
N ALA A 117 -14.39 19.02 18.06
CA ALA A 117 -12.94 19.16 18.18
C ALA A 117 -12.25 18.20 17.19
N HIS A 118 -11.99 18.66 15.97
CA HIS A 118 -11.41 17.82 14.91
C HIS A 118 -9.97 17.36 15.18
N ASP A 119 -9.27 18.05 16.10
CA ASP A 119 -7.89 17.75 16.50
C ASP A 119 -7.78 16.30 17.03
N GLY A 120 -6.92 15.51 16.39
CA GLY A 120 -6.64 14.14 16.80
C GLY A 120 -7.46 13.04 16.12
N THR A 121 -8.26 13.36 15.09
CA THR A 121 -8.80 12.31 14.19
C THR A 121 -7.66 11.75 13.33
N LYS A 122 -7.41 10.44 13.40
CA LYS A 122 -6.26 9.79 12.74
C LYS A 122 -6.67 8.53 11.96
N ALA A 123 -5.86 8.16 10.98
CA ALA A 123 -6.00 6.88 10.30
C ALA A 123 -5.64 5.71 11.24
N VAL A 124 -6.38 4.61 11.12
CA VAL A 124 -6.11 3.36 11.80
C VAL A 124 -5.83 2.28 10.78
N VAL A 125 -4.75 1.52 11.01
CA VAL A 125 -4.43 0.32 10.23
C VAL A 125 -4.18 -0.82 11.21
N VAL A 126 -4.92 -1.91 11.07
CA VAL A 126 -4.76 -3.11 11.89
C VAL A 126 -4.47 -4.30 11.00
N ALA A 127 -3.48 -5.10 11.37
CA ALA A 127 -3.29 -6.44 10.87
C ALA A 127 -3.83 -7.43 11.90
N ASN A 128 -4.63 -8.40 11.46
CA ASN A 128 -5.16 -9.44 12.33
C ASN A 128 -5.14 -10.79 11.62
N SER A 129 -4.57 -11.80 12.27
CA SER A 129 -4.55 -13.17 11.77
C SER A 129 -4.54 -14.15 12.93
N GLU A 130 -4.94 -15.39 12.65
CA GLU A 130 -4.94 -16.45 13.67
C GLU A 130 -3.55 -16.66 14.30
N MET A 131 -2.51 -16.69 13.47
CA MET A 131 -1.13 -16.95 13.92
C MET A 131 -0.34 -15.69 14.28
N GLY A 132 -0.66 -14.54 13.67
CA GLY A 132 0.01 -13.27 13.96
C GLY A 132 -0.63 -12.46 15.10
N GLY A 133 -1.87 -12.82 15.48
CA GLY A 133 -2.67 -12.06 16.43
C GLY A 133 -3.07 -10.69 15.90
N PHE A 134 -3.53 -9.84 16.81
CA PHE A 134 -4.02 -8.50 16.53
C PHE A 134 -2.89 -7.47 16.75
N VAL A 135 -2.55 -6.71 15.70
CA VAL A 135 -1.54 -5.64 15.74
C VAL A 135 -2.10 -4.39 15.06
N GLY A 136 -2.27 -3.32 15.84
CA GLY A 136 -2.84 -2.07 15.35
C GLY A 136 -1.86 -0.89 15.39
N TYR A 137 -1.98 -0.02 14.40
CA TYR A 137 -1.43 1.32 14.37
C TYR A 137 -2.58 2.33 14.38
N TYR A 138 -2.49 3.31 15.28
CA TYR A 138 -3.58 4.24 15.58
C TYR A 138 -3.21 5.71 15.34
N GLY A 139 -2.20 5.95 14.50
CA GLY A 139 -1.70 7.28 14.16
C GLY A 139 -0.79 7.91 15.22
N GLY A 140 0.26 8.63 14.78
CA GLY A 140 1.04 9.54 15.62
C GLY A 140 0.47 10.96 15.63
N ALA A 141 1.12 11.90 16.34
CA ALA A 141 0.70 13.32 16.35
C ALA A 141 0.76 14.00 14.96
N THR A 142 1.53 13.43 14.03
CA THR A 142 1.69 13.93 12.65
C THR A 142 0.72 13.30 11.65
N ASN A 143 -0.17 12.42 12.11
CA ASN A 143 -1.08 11.65 11.26
C ASN A 143 -2.53 12.11 11.42
N ASP A 144 -2.72 13.33 11.91
CA ASP A 144 -4.04 13.94 12.04
C ASP A 144 -4.57 14.30 10.65
N PHE A 145 -5.86 14.01 10.42
CA PHE A 145 -6.52 14.43 9.21
C PHE A 145 -6.83 15.92 9.26
N THR A 146 -6.65 16.59 8.13
CA THR A 146 -7.15 17.96 7.93
C THR A 146 -8.45 17.89 7.14
N PHE A 147 -9.55 18.28 7.77
CA PHE A 147 -10.87 18.29 7.13
C PHE A 147 -10.89 19.28 5.97
N GLY A 148 -11.49 18.87 4.84
CA GLY A 148 -11.59 19.72 3.65
C GLY A 148 -10.28 19.91 2.87
N ALA A 149 -9.18 19.27 3.26
CA ALA A 149 -7.89 19.36 2.54
C ALA A 149 -7.86 18.61 1.19
N GLY A 150 -8.98 18.00 0.80
CA GLY A 150 -9.06 17.11 -0.36
C GLY A 150 -8.57 15.69 -0.02
N SER A 151 -8.29 14.90 -1.05
CA SER A 151 -7.80 13.53 -0.86
C SER A 151 -6.33 13.51 -0.44
N THR A 152 -6.04 12.69 0.56
CA THR A 152 -4.69 12.48 1.10
C THR A 152 -4.31 11.01 1.00
N THR A 153 -3.14 10.73 0.44
CA THR A 153 -2.59 9.38 0.38
C THR A 153 -1.88 9.02 1.67
N TYR A 154 -2.31 7.94 2.32
CA TYR A 154 -1.70 7.38 3.52
C TYR A 154 -0.87 6.15 3.18
N GLU A 155 0.29 6.03 3.82
CA GLU A 155 1.16 4.86 3.73
C GLU A 155 1.40 4.29 5.13
N TYR A 156 1.31 2.97 5.26
CA TYR A 156 1.67 2.26 6.48
C TYR A 156 2.58 1.07 6.17
N THR A 157 3.72 1.03 6.86
CA THR A 157 4.71 -0.03 6.73
C THR A 157 4.54 -1.06 7.84
N PHE A 158 4.19 -2.29 7.49
CA PHE A 158 4.12 -3.40 8.42
C PHE A 158 5.52 -3.86 8.85
N SER A 159 5.63 -4.31 10.10
CA SER A 159 6.86 -4.96 10.55
C SER A 159 7.01 -6.35 9.92
N PRO A 160 8.24 -6.87 9.77
CA PRO A 160 8.46 -8.23 9.27
C PRO A 160 7.72 -9.31 10.06
N ALA A 161 7.57 -9.15 11.37
CA ALA A 161 6.85 -10.08 12.23
C ALA A 161 5.34 -10.11 11.92
N VAL A 162 4.75 -8.95 11.64
CA VAL A 162 3.34 -8.86 11.23
C VAL A 162 3.13 -9.54 9.88
N ILE A 163 3.99 -9.27 8.90
CA ILE A 163 3.91 -9.92 7.58
C ILE A 163 4.05 -11.44 7.71
N ALA A 164 4.98 -11.94 8.53
CA ALA A 164 5.13 -13.37 8.77
C ALA A 164 3.88 -14.00 9.41
N GLY A 165 3.22 -13.28 10.33
CA GLY A 165 1.96 -13.68 10.93
C GLY A 165 0.82 -13.77 9.91
N LEU A 166 0.63 -12.72 9.10
CA LEU A 166 -0.40 -12.65 8.05
C LEU A 166 -0.21 -13.74 6.98
N ALA A 167 1.04 -14.04 6.62
CA ALA A 167 1.41 -15.01 5.59
C ALA A 167 1.46 -16.47 6.07
N ASN A 168 1.15 -16.74 7.34
CA ASN A 168 1.25 -18.09 7.87
C ASN A 168 0.24 -19.02 7.18
N PRO A 169 0.68 -20.15 6.57
CA PRO A 169 -0.21 -21.05 5.86
C PRO A 169 -1.21 -21.79 6.76
N ALA A 170 -1.02 -21.79 8.09
CA ALA A 170 -1.97 -22.35 9.04
C ALA A 170 -3.18 -21.43 9.30
N ASN A 171 -3.14 -20.17 8.85
CA ASN A 171 -4.23 -19.23 9.05
C ASN A 171 -5.50 -19.70 8.32
N SER A 172 -6.57 -19.93 9.07
CA SER A 172 -7.93 -20.01 8.52
C SER A 172 -8.54 -18.63 8.25
N TYR A 173 -7.89 -17.59 8.77
CA TYR A 173 -8.29 -16.19 8.65
C TYR A 173 -7.07 -15.24 8.73
N SER A 174 -7.06 -14.22 7.86
CA SER A 174 -6.04 -13.19 7.78
C SER A 174 -6.65 -11.92 7.18
N GLU A 175 -6.60 -10.79 7.90
CA GLU A 175 -7.20 -9.53 7.47
C GLU A 175 -6.31 -8.31 7.73
N ILE A 176 -6.53 -7.27 6.92
CA ILE A 176 -6.16 -5.89 7.25
C ILE A 176 -7.44 -5.11 7.49
N THR A 177 -7.49 -4.30 8.53
CA THR A 177 -8.61 -3.40 8.82
C THR A 177 -8.15 -1.95 8.73
N LEU A 178 -8.90 -1.14 7.97
CA LEU A 178 -8.74 0.31 7.91
C LEU A 178 -9.86 0.99 8.71
N GLY A 179 -9.54 2.13 9.30
CA GLY A 179 -10.43 2.80 10.22
C GLY A 179 -10.01 4.22 10.57
N PHE A 180 -10.75 4.82 11.50
CA PHE A 180 -10.46 6.13 12.08
C PHE A 180 -10.32 6.01 13.60
N ASN A 181 -9.46 6.81 14.19
CA ASN A 181 -9.38 7.01 15.62
C ASN A 181 -9.78 8.45 15.88
N SER A 182 -11.00 8.66 16.36
CA SER A 182 -11.60 9.98 16.57
C SER A 182 -11.80 10.26 18.05
N GLN A 183 -11.75 11.54 18.41
CA GLN A 183 -12.11 12.02 19.75
C GLN A 183 -13.61 11.82 20.04
N PRO A 184 -14.02 11.78 21.31
CA PRO A 184 -15.43 11.84 21.68
C PRO A 184 -16.11 13.09 21.12
N GLY A 185 -17.38 13.00 20.74
CA GLY A 185 -18.10 14.09 20.07
C GLY A 185 -18.00 14.06 18.55
N VAL A 186 -16.88 13.58 18.01
CA VAL A 186 -16.59 13.71 16.56
C VAL A 186 -17.01 12.46 15.80
N GLN A 187 -17.80 12.66 14.75
CA GLN A 187 -18.27 11.59 13.85
C GLN A 187 -17.91 11.90 12.39
N PRO A 188 -16.63 11.75 11.99
CA PRO A 188 -16.21 12.13 10.65
C PRO A 188 -16.69 11.10 9.63
N THR A 189 -17.45 11.55 8.63
CA THR A 189 -17.67 10.75 7.42
C THR A 189 -16.41 10.82 6.56
N GLY A 190 -15.83 9.67 6.22
CA GLY A 190 -14.64 9.61 5.38
C GLY A 190 -14.83 8.69 4.19
N TYR A 191 -14.02 8.92 3.17
CA TYR A 191 -14.05 8.21 1.91
C TYR A 191 -12.72 7.51 1.70
N PHE A 192 -12.74 6.18 1.53
CA PHE A 192 -11.55 5.40 1.19
C PHE A 192 -11.53 5.09 -0.30
N ASP A 193 -10.34 5.20 -0.89
CA ASP A 193 -10.13 4.86 -2.29
C ASP A 193 -8.73 4.30 -2.56
N ASN A 194 -8.55 3.68 -3.73
CA ASN A 194 -7.27 3.25 -4.30
C ASN A 194 -6.32 2.52 -3.32
N ILE A 195 -6.87 1.52 -2.63
CA ILE A 195 -6.11 0.71 -1.68
C ILE A 195 -5.21 -0.22 -2.47
N ARG A 196 -3.90 -0.15 -2.20
CA ARG A 196 -2.89 -0.83 -2.99
C ARG A 196 -1.65 -1.15 -2.17
N ILE A 197 -0.90 -2.10 -2.68
CA ILE A 197 0.49 -2.33 -2.29
C ILE A 197 1.34 -1.72 -3.41
N PRO A 198 2.06 -0.62 -3.15
CA PRO A 198 2.88 0.00 -4.17
C PRO A 198 3.96 -0.98 -4.62
N THR A 199 4.52 -0.74 -5.79
CA THR A 199 5.64 -1.53 -6.29
C THR A 199 6.82 -1.38 -5.35
N ALA A 200 7.48 -2.48 -4.99
CA ALA A 200 8.76 -2.39 -4.30
C ALA A 200 9.71 -1.48 -5.11
N PRO A 201 10.48 -0.60 -4.44
CA PRO A 201 11.52 0.15 -5.14
C PRO A 201 12.43 -0.83 -5.87
N VAL A 202 12.38 -0.85 -7.20
CA VAL A 202 13.30 -1.67 -8.00
C VAL A 202 14.68 -1.04 -7.82
N PRO A 203 15.71 -1.79 -7.37
CA PRO A 203 17.07 -1.27 -7.31
C PRO A 203 17.43 -0.70 -8.68
N GLU A 204 17.82 0.58 -8.74
CA GLU A 204 18.09 1.21 -10.03
C GLU A 204 19.12 0.39 -10.82
N PRO A 205 18.90 0.13 -12.12
CA PRO A 205 19.79 -0.69 -12.95
C PRO A 205 21.25 -0.22 -12.92
N ALA A 206 21.49 1.07 -12.68
CA ALA A 206 22.83 1.65 -12.52
C ALA A 206 23.63 1.00 -11.38
N SER A 207 22.96 0.64 -10.28
CA SER A 207 23.56 -0.01 -9.11
C SER A 207 23.95 -1.47 -9.41
N LEU A 208 23.14 -2.18 -10.21
CA LEU A 208 23.42 -3.55 -10.65
C LEU A 208 24.55 -3.59 -11.70
N LEU A 209 24.60 -2.60 -12.59
CA LEU A 209 25.71 -2.42 -13.53
C LEU A 209 27.04 -2.16 -12.81
N LEU A 210 27.05 -1.29 -11.79
CA LEU A 210 28.25 -1.03 -10.99
C LEU A 210 28.73 -2.26 -10.22
N LEU A 211 27.82 -3.07 -9.67
CA LEU A 211 28.17 -4.33 -9.02
C LEU A 211 28.77 -5.35 -10.01
N SER A 212 28.23 -5.43 -11.23
CA SER A 212 28.75 -6.31 -12.29
C SER A 212 30.14 -5.87 -12.80
N LEU A 213 30.38 -4.56 -12.94
CA LEU A 213 31.67 -4.00 -13.34
C LEU A 213 32.74 -4.18 -12.25
N ALA A 214 32.38 -4.00 -10.97
CA ALA A 214 33.27 -4.26 -9.85
C ALA A 214 33.63 -5.76 -9.73
N GLY A 215 32.67 -6.66 -9.93
CA GLY A 215 32.89 -8.11 -9.90
C GLY A 215 33.81 -8.61 -11.03
N VAL A 216 33.65 -8.11 -12.25
CA VAL A 216 34.52 -8.45 -13.39
C VAL A 216 35.93 -7.86 -13.21
N GLY A 217 36.04 -6.66 -12.64
CA GLY A 217 37.31 -6.04 -12.28
C GLY A 217 38.13 -6.89 -11.30
N CYS A 218 37.50 -7.36 -10.22
CA CYS A 218 38.15 -8.20 -9.20
C CYS A 218 38.60 -9.57 -9.73
N LEU A 219 37.83 -10.20 -10.62
CA LEU A 219 38.20 -11.48 -11.25
C LEU A 219 39.35 -11.35 -12.26
N SER A 220 39.51 -10.18 -12.89
CA SER A 220 40.57 -9.93 -13.86
C SER A 220 41.94 -9.62 -13.22
N MET A 221 41.97 -9.05 -12.02
CA MET A 221 43.23 -8.80 -11.29
C MET A 221 43.85 -10.05 -10.66
N GLY A 222 43.04 -11.08 -10.35
CA GLY A 222 43.54 -12.36 -9.81
C GLY A 222 44.30 -13.22 -10.83
N ARG A 223 44.06 -13.04 -12.14
CA ARG A 223 44.71 -13.81 -13.22
C ARG A 223 46.04 -13.22 -13.72
N ARG A 224 46.46 -12.04 -13.25
CA ARG A 224 47.75 -11.42 -13.61
C ARG A 224 48.87 -11.61 -12.58
N ARG A 225 48.65 -12.46 -11.55
CA ARG A 225 49.66 -12.84 -10.55
C ARG A 225 49.86 -14.36 -10.44
N GLY A 226 49.78 -15.04 -11.58
CA GLY A 226 50.24 -16.43 -11.76
C GLY A 226 51.37 -16.47 -12.76
#